data_AF-A0A1G1CDW3-F1
#
_entry.id   AF-A0A1G1CDW3-F1
#
_cell.length_a   1.000
_cell.length_b   1.000
_cell.length_c   1.000
_cell.angle_alpha   90.00
_cell.angle_beta   90.00
_cell.angle_gamma   90.00
#
_symmetry.space_group_name_H-M   'P 1'
#
loop_
_entity.id
_entity.type
_entity.pdbx_description
1 polymer ?
#
loop_
_entity_poly.entity_id
_entity_poly.type
_entity_poly.pdbx_seq_one_letter_code
_entity_poly.pdbx_strand_id
1 'polypeptide(L)'
;MKRLRSSYLFVLSFVSFLWLPTRVLAQWSTECVGGPDGDVATIGGIGCLVENLLGNALRLIGLVAFVFIAIGAFRWLSSGGDAKAVDGAKQTITMAILGLTIAAGAWFIFALIQSITGMDLANFSVTLPN
;
A
#
# COMPACT_ATOMS: atom_id res chain seq x y z
N MET A 1 -6.42 -18.71 -34.53
CA MET A 1 -6.13 -19.46 -33.28
C MET A 1 -4.91 -18.97 -32.48
N LYS A 2 -4.10 -17.98 -32.93
CA LYS A 2 -2.92 -17.50 -32.18
C LYS A 2 -3.22 -16.42 -31.10
N ARG A 3 -4.32 -15.66 -31.23
CA ARG A 3 -4.69 -14.60 -30.27
C ARG A 3 -5.22 -15.13 -28.91
N LEU A 4 -5.88 -16.29 -28.89
CA LEU A 4 -6.38 -16.90 -27.65
C LEU A 4 -5.25 -17.38 -26.72
N ARG A 5 -4.17 -17.95 -27.28
CA ARG A 5 -3.01 -18.43 -26.49
C ARG A 5 -2.21 -17.27 -25.88
N SER A 6 -2.16 -16.12 -26.54
CA SER A 6 -1.46 -14.91 -26.05
C SER A 6 -2.22 -14.22 -24.92
N SER A 7 -3.56 -14.18 -24.96
CA SER A 7 -4.36 -13.66 -23.84
C SER A 7 -4.26 -14.54 -22.60
N TYR A 8 -4.26 -15.87 -22.74
CA TYR A 8 -4.17 -16.79 -21.59
C TYR A 8 -2.81 -16.70 -20.88
N LEU A 9 -1.72 -16.50 -21.64
CA LEU A 9 -0.38 -16.28 -21.07
C LEU A 9 -0.26 -14.97 -20.29
N PHE A 10 -0.94 -13.90 -20.73
CA PHE A 10 -0.96 -12.63 -20.00
C PHE A 10 -1.75 -12.74 -18.70
N VAL A 11 -2.89 -13.45 -18.72
CA VAL A 11 -3.71 -13.73 -17.53
C VAL A 11 -2.97 -14.61 -16.51
N LEU A 12 -2.24 -15.64 -16.96
CA LEU A 12 -1.42 -16.49 -16.08
C LEU A 12 -0.27 -15.73 -15.41
N SER A 13 0.39 -14.82 -16.14
CA SER A 13 1.42 -13.95 -15.56
C SER A 13 0.82 -13.00 -14.52
N PHE A 14 -0.39 -12.50 -14.78
CA PHE A 14 -1.13 -11.62 -13.87
C PHE A 14 -1.60 -12.32 -12.59
N VAL A 15 -2.04 -13.58 -12.69
CA VAL A 15 -2.38 -14.44 -11.53
C VAL A 15 -1.14 -14.74 -10.69
N SER A 16 0.01 -14.96 -11.32
CA SER A 16 1.30 -15.09 -10.63
C SER A 16 1.68 -13.81 -9.87
N PHE A 17 1.41 -12.64 -10.48
CA PHE A 17 1.68 -11.33 -9.86
C PHE A 17 0.74 -11.03 -8.69
N LEU A 18 -0.49 -11.56 -8.72
CA LEU A 18 -1.46 -11.53 -7.61
C LEU A 18 -1.09 -12.45 -6.45
N TRP A 19 -0.12 -13.36 -6.62
CA TRP A 19 0.43 -14.21 -5.55
C TRP A 19 1.69 -13.64 -4.88
N LEU A 20 2.37 -12.67 -5.51
CA LEU A 20 3.49 -11.93 -4.92
C LEU A 20 3.18 -11.13 -3.64
N PRO A 21 1.97 -10.58 -3.39
CA PRO A 21 1.72 -9.81 -2.16
C PRO A 21 1.86 -10.65 -0.88
N THR A 22 1.85 -11.98 -0.95
CA THR A 22 2.15 -12.84 0.20
C THR A 22 3.56 -12.63 0.76
N ARG A 23 4.52 -12.21 -0.07
CA ARG A 23 5.90 -11.88 0.35
C ARG A 23 5.96 -10.57 1.15
N VAL A 24 5.02 -9.66 0.91
CA VAL A 24 4.91 -8.36 1.59
C VAL A 24 4.26 -8.51 2.97
N LEU A 25 3.39 -9.49 3.17
CA LEU A 25 2.76 -9.76 4.47
C LEU A 25 3.68 -10.43 5.51
N ALA A 26 4.92 -10.80 5.14
CA ALA A 26 5.83 -11.53 6.02
C ALA A 26 6.72 -10.65 6.94
N GLN A 27 6.63 -9.31 6.86
CA GLN A 27 7.52 -8.40 7.59
C GLN A 27 7.03 -7.99 8.99
N TRP A 28 6.01 -8.65 9.55
CA TRP A 28 5.63 -8.38 10.94
C TRP A 28 6.72 -8.92 11.87
N SER A 29 7.72 -8.09 12.18
CA SER A 29 8.69 -8.39 13.21
C SER A 29 7.93 -8.48 14.54
N THR A 30 8.10 -9.60 15.21
CA THR A 30 7.43 -9.92 16.49
C THR A 30 8.00 -9.09 17.66
N GLU A 31 8.83 -8.08 17.37
CA GLU A 31 9.52 -7.26 18.37
C GLU A 31 8.64 -6.16 18.98
N CYS A 32 7.47 -5.88 18.41
CA CYS A 32 6.61 -4.79 18.93
C CYS A 32 5.73 -5.18 20.14
N VAL A 33 5.73 -6.45 20.57
CA VAL A 33 5.00 -6.90 21.77
C VAL A 33 5.83 -7.95 22.52
N GLY A 34 6.69 -7.48 23.42
CA GLY A 34 7.39 -8.32 24.39
C GLY A 34 8.87 -7.98 24.50
N GLY A 35 9.21 -7.18 25.50
CA GLY A 35 10.49 -7.38 26.17
C GLY A 35 10.52 -8.77 26.81
N PRO A 36 11.70 -9.30 27.21
CA PRO A 36 11.87 -10.65 27.75
C PRO A 36 10.99 -10.98 28.97
N ASP A 37 10.44 -9.97 29.63
CA ASP A 37 9.55 -10.09 30.76
C ASP A 37 8.19 -9.53 30.32
N GLY A 38 7.11 -10.29 30.51
CA GLY A 38 5.75 -10.03 30.03
C GLY A 38 5.07 -8.78 30.62
N ASP A 39 5.73 -7.64 30.51
CA ASP A 39 5.34 -6.36 31.09
C ASP A 39 4.59 -5.51 30.07
N VAL A 40 3.69 -4.71 30.61
CA VAL A 40 2.57 -4.02 29.96
C VAL A 40 2.91 -3.27 28.66
N ALA A 41 1.92 -3.18 27.76
CA ALA A 41 2.02 -2.46 26.49
C ALA A 41 2.44 -0.99 26.71
N THR A 42 3.71 -0.71 26.47
CA THR A 42 4.24 0.65 26.48
C THR A 42 3.67 1.44 25.28
N ILE A 43 3.47 2.76 25.42
CA ILE A 43 3.03 3.64 24.31
C ILE A 43 3.92 3.49 23.05
N GLY A 44 5.20 3.14 23.24
CA GLY A 44 6.13 2.83 22.14
C GLY A 44 5.77 1.58 21.31
N GLY A 45 5.11 0.58 21.91
CA GLY A 45 4.66 -0.63 21.20
C GLY A 45 3.54 -0.33 20.19
N ILE A 46 2.67 0.64 20.49
CA ILE A 46 1.65 1.13 19.55
C ILE A 46 2.33 1.88 18.39
N GLY A 47 3.36 2.69 18.67
CA GLY A 47 4.16 3.36 17.64
C GLY A 47 4.79 2.37 16.65
N CYS A 48 5.48 1.34 17.16
CA CYS A 48 6.10 0.27 16.36
C CYS A 48 5.09 -0.49 15.49
N LEU A 49 3.90 -0.78 16.02
CA LEU A 49 2.83 -1.43 15.29
C LEU A 49 2.30 -0.55 14.15
N VAL A 50 2.07 0.73 14.42
CA VAL A 50 1.56 1.70 13.43
C VAL A 50 2.59 1.92 12.34
N GLU A 51 3.87 2.03 12.66
CA GLU A 51 4.93 2.24 11.68
C GLU A 51 5.09 1.06 10.71
N ASN A 52 5.13 -0.16 11.26
CA ASN A 52 5.21 -1.37 10.45
C ASN A 52 3.96 -1.55 9.58
N LEU A 53 2.77 -1.32 10.15
CA LEU A 53 1.52 -1.39 9.40
C LEU A 53 1.47 -0.36 8.28
N LEU A 54 1.82 0.90 8.57
CA LEU A 54 1.73 1.99 7.61
C LEU A 54 2.79 1.85 6.50
N GLY A 55 4.04 1.52 6.86
CA GLY A 55 5.12 1.29 5.91
C GLY A 55 4.83 0.13 4.96
N ASN A 56 4.23 -0.95 5.46
CA ASN A 56 3.86 -2.08 4.63
C ASN A 56 2.60 -1.80 3.78
N ALA A 57 1.60 -1.13 4.36
CA ALA A 57 0.39 -0.75 3.66
C ALA A 57 0.68 0.22 2.49
N LEU A 58 1.56 1.21 2.68
CA LEU A 58 1.93 2.16 1.62
C LEU A 58 2.57 1.46 0.42
N ARG A 59 3.47 0.51 0.65
CA ARG A 59 4.10 -0.30 -0.41
C ARG A 59 3.06 -1.13 -1.16
N LEU A 60 2.13 -1.75 -0.44
CA LEU A 60 1.06 -2.55 -1.02
C LEU A 60 0.09 -1.69 -1.85
N ILE A 61 -0.34 -0.55 -1.31
CA ILE A 61 -1.24 0.39 -1.98
C ILE A 61 -0.58 0.92 -3.27
N GLY A 62 0.70 1.28 -3.23
CA GLY A 62 1.44 1.73 -4.42
C GLY A 62 1.46 0.68 -5.53
N LEU A 63 1.72 -0.59 -5.18
CA LEU A 63 1.74 -1.70 -6.14
C LEU A 63 0.35 -1.95 -6.73
N VAL A 64 -0.69 -2.00 -5.90
CA VAL A 64 -2.07 -2.24 -6.33
C VAL A 64 -2.54 -1.10 -7.23
N ALA A 65 -2.32 0.16 -6.82
CA ALA A 65 -2.72 1.32 -7.60
C ALA A 65 -2.05 1.35 -8.98
N PHE A 66 -0.77 0.98 -9.08
CA PHE A 66 -0.06 0.86 -10.36
C PHE A 66 -0.75 -0.13 -11.31
N VAL A 67 -1.15 -1.29 -10.80
CA VAL A 67 -1.86 -2.32 -11.58
C VAL A 67 -3.24 -1.86 -12.03
N PHE A 68 -4.00 -1.19 -11.17
CA PHE A 68 -5.33 -0.66 -11.52
C PHE A 68 -5.24 0.45 -12.58
N ILE A 69 -4.23 1.33 -12.50
CA ILE A 69 -3.98 2.35 -13.52
C ILE A 69 -3.64 1.68 -14.86
N ALA A 70 -2.79 0.65 -14.87
CA ALA A 70 -2.44 -0.07 -16.09
C ALA A 70 -3.68 -0.69 -16.76
N ILE A 71 -4.54 -1.38 -16.00
CA ILE A 71 -5.79 -1.95 -16.54
C ILE A 71 -6.74 -0.86 -17.04
N GLY A 72 -6.89 0.23 -16.28
CA GLY A 72 -7.70 1.38 -16.67
C GLY A 72 -7.21 2.01 -17.97
N ALA A 73 -5.91 2.16 -18.13
CA ALA A 73 -5.27 2.71 -19.34
C ALA A 73 -5.47 1.80 -20.56
N PHE A 74 -5.28 0.48 -20.41
CA PHE A 74 -5.56 -0.46 -21.49
C PHE A 74 -7.02 -0.45 -21.91
N ARG A 75 -7.95 -0.39 -20.94
CA ARG A 75 -9.38 -0.25 -21.23
C ARG A 75 -9.64 1.03 -22.00
N TRP A 76 -9.08 2.16 -21.56
CA TRP A 76 -9.26 3.45 -22.22
C TRP A 76 -8.77 3.46 -23.68
N LEU A 77 -7.59 2.89 -23.96
CA LEU A 77 -7.10 2.75 -25.35
C LEU A 77 -7.96 1.80 -26.20
N SER A 78 -8.48 0.73 -25.59
CA SER A 78 -9.28 -0.27 -26.31
C SER A 78 -10.74 0.15 -26.57
N SER A 79 -11.22 1.22 -25.93
CA SER A 79 -12.62 1.68 -26.01
C SER A 79 -13.04 2.19 -27.39
N GLY A 80 -12.10 2.47 -28.30
CA GLY A 80 -12.39 2.71 -29.72
C GLY A 80 -13.38 3.85 -30.05
N GLY A 81 -13.69 4.74 -29.09
CA GLY A 81 -14.66 5.82 -29.24
C GLY A 81 -16.03 5.61 -28.56
N ASP A 82 -16.28 4.46 -27.93
CA ASP A 82 -17.49 4.26 -27.12
C ASP A 82 -17.40 5.05 -25.81
N ALA A 83 -18.26 6.07 -25.67
CA ALA A 83 -18.30 6.96 -24.52
C ALA A 83 -18.46 6.20 -23.18
N LYS A 84 -19.25 5.12 -23.17
CA LYS A 84 -19.52 4.36 -21.95
C LYS A 84 -18.28 3.61 -21.46
N ALA A 85 -17.51 3.04 -22.39
CA ALA A 85 -16.27 2.34 -22.08
C ALA A 85 -15.16 3.33 -21.67
N VAL A 86 -15.12 4.52 -22.26
CA VAL A 86 -14.20 5.60 -21.86
C VAL A 86 -14.51 6.09 -20.45
N ASP A 87 -15.78 6.31 -20.10
CA ASP A 87 -16.16 6.80 -18.77
C ASP A 87 -15.86 5.78 -17.67
N GLY A 88 -16.13 4.48 -17.92
CA GLY A 88 -15.75 3.43 -16.98
C GLY A 88 -14.24 3.30 -16.77
N ALA A 89 -13.44 3.48 -17.83
CA ALA A 89 -11.99 3.47 -17.74
C ALA A 89 -11.45 4.67 -16.94
N LYS A 90 -11.99 5.88 -17.20
CA LYS A 90 -11.67 7.08 -16.43
C LYS A 90 -12.01 6.91 -14.95
N GLN A 91 -13.20 6.40 -14.64
CA GLN A 91 -13.60 6.16 -13.26
C GLN A 91 -12.63 5.21 -12.55
N THR A 92 -12.20 4.13 -13.22
CA THR A 92 -11.22 3.19 -12.66
C THR A 92 -9.89 3.87 -12.34
N ILE A 93 -9.38 4.70 -13.25
CA ILE A 93 -8.14 5.47 -13.04
C ILE A 93 -8.31 6.47 -11.89
N THR A 94 -9.42 7.19 -11.84
CA THR A 94 -9.71 8.16 -10.78
C THR A 94 -9.76 7.49 -9.41
N MET A 95 -10.37 6.31 -9.28
CA MET A 95 -10.41 5.59 -8.00
C MET A 95 -9.02 5.09 -7.57
N ALA A 96 -8.18 4.66 -8.52
CA ALA A 96 -6.81 4.28 -8.23
C ALA A 96 -5.96 5.47 -7.76
N ILE A 97 -6.12 6.63 -8.41
CA ILE A 97 -5.46 7.88 -8.01
C ILE A 97 -5.97 8.33 -6.65
N LEU A 98 -7.28 8.27 -6.41
CA LEU A 98 -7.88 8.67 -5.13
C LEU A 98 -7.32 7.85 -3.96
N GLY A 99 -7.15 6.53 -4.13
CA GLY A 99 -6.51 5.67 -3.13
C GLY A 99 -5.07 6.07 -2.83
N LEU A 100 -4.29 6.38 -3.87
CA LEU A 100 -2.92 6.91 -3.74
C LEU A 100 -2.88 8.26 -3.02
N THR A 101 -3.80 9.17 -3.36
CA THR A 101 -3.89 10.50 -2.74
C THR A 101 -4.22 10.40 -1.26
N ILE A 102 -5.14 9.53 -0.86
CA ILE A 102 -5.48 9.31 0.56
C ILE A 102 -4.26 8.76 1.31
N ALA A 103 -3.55 7.81 0.71
CA ALA A 103 -2.34 7.23 1.31
C ALA A 103 -1.22 8.28 1.48
N ALA A 104 -1.03 9.16 0.50
CA ALA A 104 -0.11 10.29 0.59
C ALA A 104 -0.58 11.32 1.65
N GLY A 105 -1.89 11.57 1.75
CA GLY A 105 -2.48 12.45 2.75
C GLY A 105 -2.28 11.95 4.18
N ALA A 106 -2.33 10.63 4.40
CA ALA A 106 -2.02 10.04 5.70
C ALA A 106 -0.58 10.38 6.14
N TRP A 107 0.41 10.21 5.25
CA TRP A 107 1.80 10.59 5.52
C TRP A 107 1.94 12.08 5.85
N PHE A 108 1.24 12.95 5.11
CA PHE A 108 1.26 14.39 5.35
C PHE A 108 0.74 14.76 6.75
N ILE A 109 -0.32 14.09 7.23
CA ILE A 109 -0.85 14.29 8.58
C ILE A 109 0.18 13.87 9.63
N PHE A 110 0.85 12.73 9.47
CA PHE A 110 1.91 12.30 10.40
C PHE A 110 3.07 13.29 10.45
N ALA A 111 3.51 13.80 9.30
CA ALA A 111 4.57 14.81 9.22
C ALA A 111 4.18 16.12 9.93
N LEU A 112 2.92 16.54 9.82
CA LEU A 112 2.42 17.72 10.56
C LEU A 112 2.46 17.50 12.07
N ILE A 113 2.02 16.33 12.55
CA ILE A 113 2.05 16.01 13.99
C ILE A 113 3.49 15.98 14.50
N GLN A 114 4.43 15.39 13.76
CA GLN A 114 5.86 15.42 14.10
C GLN A 114 6.40 16.85 14.20
N SER A 115 6.05 17.73 13.26
CA SER A 115 6.51 19.12 13.26
C SER A 115 6.03 19.95 14.46
N ILE A 116 4.82 19.66 14.97
CA ILE A 116 4.23 20.37 16.11
C ILE A 116 4.73 19.80 17.44
N THR A 117 4.90 18.48 17.53
CA THR A 117 5.28 17.79 18.77
C THR A 117 6.79 17.67 18.98
N GLY A 118 7.59 17.83 17.92
CA GLY A 118 9.06 17.71 17.98
C GLY A 118 9.58 16.32 18.35
N MET A 119 8.68 15.33 18.47
CA MET A 119 9.01 13.93 18.76
C MET A 119 8.94 13.12 17.47
N ASP A 120 9.97 12.31 17.22
CA ASP A 120 9.97 11.36 16.10
C ASP A 120 9.00 10.20 16.41
N LEU A 121 7.74 10.38 16.03
CA LEU A 121 6.69 9.36 16.19
C LEU A 121 6.97 8.10 15.34
N ALA A 122 7.93 8.19 14.42
CA ALA A 122 8.45 7.11 13.58
C ALA A 122 9.74 6.48 14.16
N ASN A 123 10.18 6.87 15.34
CA ASN A 123 11.22 6.14 16.06
C ASN A 123 11.18 6.56 17.53
N PHE A 124 10.23 5.99 18.28
CA PHE A 124 10.23 6.09 19.74
C PHE A 124 11.38 5.27 20.32
N SER A 125 12.61 5.74 20.16
CA SER A 125 13.73 5.31 20.99
C SER A 125 13.75 6.17 22.25
N VAL A 126 13.01 5.72 23.27
CA VAL A 126 13.23 6.24 24.62
C VAL A 126 14.52 5.59 25.13
N THR A 127 15.66 6.21 24.89
CA THR A 127 16.87 5.86 25.62
C THR A 127 16.67 6.32 27.06
N LEU A 128 16.30 5.38 27.94
CA LEU A 128 16.28 5.60 29.38
C LEU A 128 17.75 5.74 29.84
N PRO A 129 18.17 6.89 30.40
CA PRO A 129 19.36 6.92 31.22
C PRO A 129 19.06 6.13 32.51
N ASN A 130 19.98 5.22 32.82
CA ASN A 130 20.08 4.48 34.07
C ASN A 130 20.10 5.38 35.31
#